data_AF-A0A3B0RG02-F1
#
_entry.id   AF-A0A3B0RG02-F1
#
_cell.length_a   1.000
_cell.length_b   1.000
_cell.length_c   1.000
_cell.angle_alpha   90.00
_cell.angle_beta   90.00
_cell.angle_gamma   90.00
#
_symmetry.space_group_name_H-M   'P 1'
#
loop_
_entity.id
_entity.type
_entity.pdbx_description
1 polymer ?
#
loop_
_entity_poly.entity_id
_entity_poly.type
_entity_poly.pdbx_seq_one_letter_code
_entity_poly.pdbx_strand_id
1 'polypeptide(L)'
;MSNDEPVIAKPKPYLVSVKQGNRYAWCACGRSKAQPFCDGSHRNTVFKPVIFTAEKTEDILLCGCKRTRSGPYCDGAHNNLQDTYEEASEAEIIAMKAAKLVARNDGATGKALLDGGAYVLTPDLAAATHKGALSVLPLIAAADGADDLSLCLFTVTPGCSPWRQQKGADTVLFVI
;
A
#
# COMPACT_ATOMS: atom_id res chain seq x y z
N MET A 1 -8.08 18.79 -29.49
CA MET A 1 -7.93 17.89 -28.32
C MET A 1 -7.39 18.75 -27.20
N SER A 2 -8.20 19.07 -26.20
CA SER A 2 -7.82 19.94 -25.08
C SER A 2 -6.63 19.34 -24.34
N ASN A 3 -5.62 20.16 -24.05
CA ASN A 3 -4.36 19.77 -23.42
C ASN A 3 -4.50 19.80 -21.87
N ASP A 4 -5.70 19.49 -21.38
CA ASP A 4 -6.19 19.82 -20.03
C ASP A 4 -6.10 18.64 -19.05
N GLU A 5 -5.77 17.44 -19.53
CA GLU A 5 -5.51 16.27 -18.68
C GLU A 5 -4.03 15.87 -18.71
N PRO A 6 -3.43 15.52 -17.56
CA PRO A 6 -2.06 15.07 -17.54
C PRO A 6 -1.98 13.66 -18.14
N VAL A 7 -0.87 13.38 -18.83
CA VAL A 7 -0.63 12.07 -19.43
C VAL A 7 -0.28 11.07 -18.33
N ILE A 8 -0.83 9.86 -18.39
CA ILE A 8 -0.39 8.77 -17.51
C ILE A 8 1.01 8.37 -17.96
N ALA A 9 2.03 8.61 -17.13
CA ALA A 9 3.40 8.19 -17.45
C ALA A 9 3.57 6.68 -17.25
N LYS A 10 3.03 6.16 -16.14
CA LYS A 10 2.78 4.73 -15.90
C LYS A 10 1.70 4.56 -14.83
N PRO A 11 0.90 3.48 -14.84
CA PRO A 11 -0.15 3.22 -13.84
C PRO A 11 0.42 2.66 -12.52
N LYS A 12 1.64 3.06 -12.12
CA LYS A 12 2.35 2.60 -10.91
C LYS A 12 3.15 3.76 -10.30
N PRO A 13 3.45 3.77 -9.00
CA PRO A 13 4.33 4.78 -8.40
C PRO A 13 5.80 4.61 -8.82
N TYR A 14 6.59 5.64 -8.57
CA TYR A 14 8.06 5.58 -8.61
C TYR A 14 8.59 5.60 -7.18
N LEU A 15 9.30 4.54 -6.77
CA LEU A 15 10.09 4.54 -5.54
C LEU A 15 11.36 5.37 -5.77
N VAL A 16 11.56 6.41 -4.95
CA VAL A 16 12.72 7.30 -5.06
C VAL A 16 13.32 7.59 -3.69
N SER A 17 14.65 7.52 -3.59
CA SER A 17 15.38 7.96 -2.41
C SER A 17 15.55 9.47 -2.42
N VAL A 18 15.01 10.15 -1.41
CA VAL A 18 15.16 11.59 -1.22
C VAL A 18 16.11 11.89 -0.07
N LYS A 19 16.74 13.07 -0.10
CA LYS A 19 17.63 13.56 0.96
C LYS A 19 16.99 14.75 1.66
N GLN A 20 17.00 14.75 2.99
CA GLN A 20 16.48 15.83 3.81
C GLN A 20 17.00 17.20 3.35
N GLY A 21 16.11 18.18 3.26
CA GLY A 21 16.42 19.56 2.87
C GLY A 21 16.55 19.78 1.37
N ASN A 22 16.70 18.72 0.56
CA ASN A 22 16.75 18.87 -0.90
C ASN A 22 15.37 19.21 -1.48
N ARG A 23 15.37 20.09 -2.47
CA ARG A 23 14.18 20.45 -3.26
C ARG A 23 14.09 19.61 -4.51
N TYR A 24 12.91 19.08 -4.78
CA TYR A 24 12.61 18.24 -5.93
C TYR A 24 11.45 18.83 -6.73
N ALA A 25 11.48 18.66 -8.05
CA ALA A 25 10.42 19.11 -8.95
C ALA A 25 9.71 17.89 -9.56
N TRP A 26 8.54 17.54 -9.04
CA TRP A 26 7.75 16.42 -9.55
C TRP A 26 7.04 16.78 -10.86
N CYS A 27 7.07 15.86 -11.83
CA CYS A 27 6.40 16.03 -13.11
C CYS A 27 4.88 15.83 -12.95
N ALA A 28 4.11 16.92 -12.99
CA ALA A 28 2.64 16.87 -12.95
C ALA A 28 2.01 16.57 -14.32
N CYS A 29 2.68 16.87 -15.44
CA CYS A 29 2.10 16.74 -16.79
C CYS A 29 2.17 15.32 -17.39
N GLY A 30 3.01 14.44 -16.82
CA GLY A 30 3.26 13.09 -17.34
C GLY A 30 4.21 12.97 -18.53
N ARG A 31 4.61 14.09 -19.14
CA ARG A 31 5.40 14.10 -20.40
C ARG A 31 6.92 14.04 -20.22
N SER A 32 7.41 14.11 -18.98
CA SER A 32 8.86 14.08 -18.71
C SER A 32 9.47 12.76 -19.12
N LYS A 33 10.67 12.80 -19.70
CA LYS A 33 11.53 11.63 -19.97
C LYS A 33 12.36 11.24 -18.74
N ALA A 34 12.43 12.11 -17.74
CA ALA A 34 13.15 11.88 -16.48
C ALA A 34 12.19 11.63 -15.31
N GLN A 35 11.11 10.86 -15.54
CA GLN A 35 10.14 10.53 -14.49
C GLN A 35 10.82 9.94 -13.23
N PRO A 36 10.32 10.26 -12.02
CA PRO A 36 9.11 11.04 -11.73
C PRO A 36 9.33 12.57 -11.75
N PHE A 37 10.53 13.05 -12.09
CA PHE A 37 10.89 14.45 -12.00
C PHE A 37 10.66 15.22 -13.29
N CYS A 38 10.53 16.53 -13.18
CA CYS A 38 10.34 17.43 -14.29
C CYS A 38 11.64 17.67 -15.08
N ASP A 39 11.56 17.53 -16.40
CA ASP A 39 12.64 17.81 -17.35
C ASP A 39 12.38 19.06 -18.22
N GLY A 40 11.26 19.76 -17.98
CA GLY A 40 10.81 20.91 -18.77
C GLY A 40 9.84 20.58 -19.91
N SER A 41 9.46 19.32 -20.12
CA SER A 41 8.49 18.90 -21.16
C SER A 41 7.07 19.46 -20.95
N HIS A 42 6.81 20.18 -19.87
CA HIS A 42 5.53 20.84 -19.58
C HIS A 42 5.38 22.24 -20.24
N ARG A 43 6.42 22.81 -20.85
CA ARG A 43 6.42 24.20 -21.35
C ARG A 43 5.24 24.58 -22.26
N ASN A 44 4.69 23.61 -22.99
CA ASN A 44 3.56 23.81 -23.92
C ASN A 44 2.23 23.26 -23.37
N THR A 45 2.10 23.10 -22.06
CA THR A 45 0.88 22.63 -21.39
C THR A 45 0.46 23.58 -20.28
N VAL A 46 -0.74 23.38 -19.74
CA VAL A 46 -1.24 24.14 -18.58
C VAL A 46 -0.61 23.71 -17.25
N PHE A 47 0.15 22.61 -17.26
CA PHE A 47 0.69 22.00 -16.05
C PHE A 47 2.02 22.64 -15.63
N LYS A 48 2.21 22.82 -14.33
CA LYS A 48 3.48 23.20 -13.71
C LYS A 48 3.97 22.08 -12.80
N PRO A 49 5.30 21.90 -12.66
CA PRO A 49 5.83 20.91 -11.71
C PRO A 49 5.48 21.29 -10.28
N VAL A 50 5.23 20.28 -9.44
CA VAL A 50 5.03 20.48 -8.00
C VAL A 50 6.40 20.45 -7.34
N ILE A 51 6.76 21.52 -6.65
CA ILE A 51 8.02 21.61 -5.91
C ILE A 51 7.78 21.19 -4.48
N PHE A 52 8.56 20.23 -3.98
CA PHE A 52 8.54 19.84 -2.58
C PHE A 52 9.97 19.80 -2.02
N THR A 53 10.11 19.98 -0.71
CA THR A 53 11.36 19.80 0.02
C THR A 53 11.23 18.53 0.85
N ALA A 54 12.18 17.61 0.75
CA ALA A 54 12.14 16.40 1.55
C ALA A 54 12.39 16.73 3.03
N GLU A 55 11.47 16.34 3.91
CA GLU A 55 11.58 16.57 5.35
C GLU A 55 12.58 15.61 6.01
N LYS A 56 12.75 14.42 5.43
CA LYS A 56 13.66 13.36 5.91
C LYS A 56 14.40 12.73 4.74
N THR A 57 15.50 12.05 5.07
CA THR A 57 16.20 11.19 4.12
C THR A 57 15.56 9.81 4.17
N GLU A 58 14.80 9.46 3.13
CA GLU A 58 14.00 8.24 3.09
C GLU A 58 13.65 7.85 1.65
N ASP A 59 13.10 6.66 1.48
CA ASP A 59 12.50 6.24 0.22
C ASP A 59 11.01 6.59 0.22
N ILE A 60 10.55 7.30 -0.82
CA ILE A 60 9.15 7.72 -0.96
C ILE A 60 8.56 7.21 -2.27
N LEU A 61 7.23 7.08 -2.31
CA LEU A 61 6.48 6.76 -3.52
C LEU A 61 5.92 8.03 -4.16
N LEU A 62 6.47 8.43 -5.30
CA LEU A 62 5.94 9.53 -6.11
C LEU A 62 4.96 9.02 -7.17
N CYS A 63 3.90 9.79 -7.41
CA CYS A 63 2.83 9.39 -8.33
C CYS A 63 3.33 9.33 -9.79
N GLY A 64 3.12 8.18 -10.44
CA GLY A 64 3.39 7.97 -11.87
C GLY A 64 2.17 8.18 -12.78
N CYS A 65 0.95 7.94 -12.29
CA CYS A 65 -0.26 8.03 -13.10
C CYS A 65 -0.80 9.45 -13.29
N LYS A 66 -0.34 10.39 -12.45
CA LYS A 66 -0.74 11.81 -12.44
C LYS A 66 -2.22 12.04 -12.14
N ARG A 67 -2.86 11.07 -11.48
CA ARG A 67 -4.26 11.13 -10.98
C ARG A 67 -4.34 11.25 -9.45
N THR A 68 -3.20 11.40 -8.76
CA THR A 68 -3.16 11.61 -7.31
C THR A 68 -3.85 12.90 -6.89
N ARG A 69 -4.56 12.87 -5.77
CA ARG A 69 -5.13 14.04 -5.09
C ARG A 69 -4.16 14.68 -4.09
N SER A 70 -3.08 13.98 -3.75
CA SER A 70 -2.05 14.39 -2.79
C SER A 70 -0.67 14.54 -3.45
N GLY A 71 -0.65 15.04 -4.69
CA GLY A 71 0.58 15.27 -5.44
C GLY A 71 1.62 16.03 -4.60
N PRO A 72 2.88 15.57 -4.58
CA PRO A 72 3.52 14.66 -5.53
C PRO A 72 3.40 13.16 -5.19
N TYR A 73 2.82 12.82 -4.03
CA TYR A 73 2.84 11.47 -3.48
C TYR A 73 1.80 10.55 -4.13
N CYS A 74 2.07 9.25 -4.08
CA CYS A 74 1.12 8.24 -4.52
C CYS A 74 0.02 8.02 -3.45
N ASP A 75 -1.24 8.10 -3.86
CA ASP A 75 -2.43 7.86 -3.02
C ASP A 75 -3.25 6.63 -3.46
N GLY A 76 -2.71 5.82 -4.37
CA GLY A 76 -3.40 4.65 -4.91
C GLY A 76 -4.42 4.95 -6.01
N ALA A 77 -4.60 6.21 -6.46
CA ALA A 77 -5.55 6.54 -7.53
C ALA A 77 -5.34 5.74 -8.84
N HIS A 78 -4.13 5.20 -9.06
CA HIS A 78 -3.83 4.36 -10.21
C HIS A 78 -4.57 3.00 -10.21
N ASN A 79 -5.01 2.51 -9.05
CA ASN A 79 -5.76 1.25 -8.94
C ASN A 79 -7.13 1.32 -9.62
N ASN A 80 -7.66 2.52 -9.85
CA ASN A 80 -8.94 2.74 -10.51
C ASN A 80 -8.81 3.01 -12.01
N LEU A 81 -7.60 2.92 -12.58
CA LEU A 81 -7.34 3.26 -14.00
C LEU A 81 -7.34 2.05 -14.93
N GLN A 82 -7.28 0.85 -14.39
CA GLN A 82 -7.27 -0.41 -15.15
C GLN A 82 -8.13 -1.44 -14.43
N ASP A 83 -8.92 -2.19 -15.20
CA ASP A 83 -9.70 -3.32 -14.68
C ASP A 83 -8.86 -4.59 -14.48
N THR A 84 -7.60 -4.55 -14.90
CA THR A 84 -6.66 -5.68 -14.88
C THR A 84 -5.39 -5.30 -14.14
N TYR A 85 -4.95 -6.15 -13.22
CA TYR A 85 -3.66 -6.01 -12.55
C TYR A 85 -2.55 -6.52 -13.47
N GLU A 86 -1.54 -5.68 -13.73
CA GLU A 86 -0.30 -6.14 -14.34
C GLU A 86 0.46 -7.02 -13.35
N GLU A 87 0.71 -8.27 -13.74
CA GLU A 87 1.56 -9.19 -13.00
C GLU A 87 2.95 -8.61 -12.75
N ALA A 88 3.55 -8.99 -11.62
CA ALA A 88 4.92 -8.58 -11.29
C ALA A 88 5.91 -9.14 -12.33
N SER A 89 6.83 -8.30 -12.80
CA SER A 89 7.90 -8.75 -13.69
C SER A 89 8.84 -9.72 -12.95
N GLU A 90 9.52 -10.57 -13.71
CA GLU A 90 10.48 -11.52 -13.14
C GLU A 90 11.57 -10.83 -12.31
N ALA A 91 12.04 -9.66 -12.76
CA ALA A 91 13.01 -8.84 -12.03
C ALA A 91 12.45 -8.33 -10.69
N GLU A 92 11.19 -7.90 -10.66
CA GLU A 92 10.51 -7.48 -9.42
C GLU A 92 10.34 -8.66 -8.45
N ILE A 93 9.98 -9.84 -8.96
CA ILE A 93 9.86 -11.07 -8.15
C ILE A 93 11.21 -11.45 -7.54
N ILE A 94 12.29 -11.42 -8.33
CA ILE A 94 13.64 -11.71 -7.86
C ILE A 94 14.07 -10.70 -6.78
N ALA A 95 13.85 -9.41 -7.02
CA ALA A 95 14.17 -8.35 -6.07
C ALA A 95 13.40 -8.50 -4.75
N MET A 96 12.09 -8.82 -4.81
CA MET A 96 11.26 -9.05 -3.63
C MET A 96 11.74 -10.27 -2.84
N LYS A 97 12.11 -11.36 -3.53
CA LYS A 97 12.67 -12.56 -2.88
C LYS A 97 14.03 -12.30 -2.22
N ALA A 98 14.82 -11.37 -2.77
CA ALA A 98 16.12 -10.97 -2.22
C ALA A 98 16.00 -9.95 -1.07
N ALA A 99 14.80 -9.43 -0.79
CA ALA A 99 14.58 -8.50 0.30
C ALA A 99 14.96 -9.17 1.63
N LYS A 100 15.89 -8.55 2.36
CA LYS A 100 16.25 -9.01 3.70
C LYS A 100 15.10 -8.68 4.64
N LEU A 101 14.30 -9.68 4.98
CA LEU A 101 13.34 -9.60 6.06
C LEU A 101 14.12 -9.38 7.37
N VAL A 102 14.06 -8.16 7.89
CA VAL A 102 14.60 -7.85 9.21
C VAL A 102 13.59 -8.36 10.22
N ALA A 103 13.98 -9.34 11.03
CA ALA A 103 13.18 -9.77 12.16
C ALA A 103 13.01 -8.59 13.11
N ARG A 104 11.83 -7.97 13.08
CA ARG A 104 11.39 -7.02 14.09
C ARG A 104 10.49 -7.85 15.00
N ASN A 105 11.00 -8.33 16.13
CA ASN A 105 10.18 -9.00 17.13
C ASN A 105 9.93 -8.02 18.26
N ASP A 106 8.67 -7.78 18.63
CA ASP A 106 8.33 -7.31 19.98
C ASP A 106 8.28 -8.49 20.99
N GLY A 107 8.38 -9.72 20.48
CA GLY A 107 8.60 -10.94 21.25
C GLY A 107 7.36 -11.50 21.96
N ALA A 108 6.19 -10.85 21.88
CA ALA A 108 5.02 -11.26 22.66
C ALA A 108 3.75 -11.55 21.85
N THR A 109 3.56 -10.91 20.69
CA THR A 109 2.25 -10.95 19.99
C THR A 109 2.33 -11.41 18.52
N GLY A 110 3.54 -11.70 18.01
CA GLY A 110 3.77 -11.96 16.59
C GLY A 110 3.69 -10.70 15.72
N LYS A 111 3.51 -9.52 16.35
CA LYS A 111 3.46 -8.23 15.68
C LYS A 111 4.78 -7.50 15.83
N ALA A 112 5.08 -6.68 14.83
CA ALA A 112 6.26 -5.87 14.79
C ALA A 112 5.89 -4.46 14.36
N LEU A 113 5.99 -3.51 15.29
CA LEU A 113 5.69 -2.12 15.01
C LEU A 113 6.61 -1.57 13.92
N LEU A 114 6.01 -0.81 13.01
CA LEU A 114 6.62 0.06 12.04
C LEU A 114 6.38 1.52 12.47
N ASP A 115 6.90 2.46 11.68
CA ASP A 115 6.69 3.88 11.93
C ASP A 115 5.22 4.28 11.72
N GLY A 116 4.75 5.28 12.47
CA GLY A 116 3.41 5.86 12.30
C GLY A 116 2.26 4.98 12.78
N GLY A 117 2.51 4.01 13.67
CA GLY A 117 1.48 3.12 14.22
C GLY A 117 1.12 1.93 13.33
N ALA A 118 1.80 1.77 12.20
CA ALA A 118 1.68 0.57 11.38
C ALA A 118 2.42 -0.62 12.04
N TYR A 119 2.09 -1.85 11.65
CA TYR A 119 2.81 -3.05 12.07
C TYR A 119 2.82 -4.11 10.97
N VAL A 120 3.80 -5.02 11.02
CA VAL A 120 3.73 -6.31 10.30
C VAL A 120 3.39 -7.41 11.29
N LEU A 121 2.66 -8.44 10.85
CA LEU A 121 2.21 -9.55 11.68
C LEU A 121 2.61 -10.88 11.04
N THR A 122 3.18 -11.76 11.85
CA THR A 122 3.24 -13.20 11.55
C THR A 122 2.20 -13.89 12.43
N PRO A 123 1.06 -14.37 11.88
CA PRO A 123 0.00 -14.95 12.70
C PRO A 123 0.49 -16.20 13.44
N ASP A 124 0.38 -16.19 14.76
CA ASP A 124 0.54 -17.41 15.56
C ASP A 124 -0.76 -18.23 15.47
N LEU A 125 -0.79 -19.20 14.56
CA LEU A 125 -1.96 -20.06 14.35
C LEU A 125 -2.31 -20.87 15.60
N ALA A 126 -1.36 -21.11 16.51
CA ALA A 126 -1.63 -21.82 17.76
C ALA A 126 -2.46 -20.97 18.75
N ALA A 127 -2.47 -19.65 18.59
CA ALA A 127 -3.29 -18.74 19.40
C ALA A 127 -4.77 -18.69 18.97
N ALA A 128 -5.16 -19.45 17.94
CA ALA A 128 -6.54 -19.47 17.46
C ALA A 128 -7.50 -20.02 18.53
N THR A 129 -8.68 -19.41 18.63
CA THR A 129 -9.76 -19.95 19.46
C THR A 129 -10.58 -20.94 18.63
N HIS A 130 -10.86 -22.11 19.20
CA HIS A 130 -11.57 -23.19 18.51
C HIS A 130 -13.00 -23.37 19.05
N LYS A 131 -13.97 -23.51 18.15
CA LYS A 131 -15.35 -23.90 18.45
C LYS A 131 -15.86 -24.91 17.43
N GLY A 132 -15.81 -26.19 17.79
CA GLY A 132 -16.11 -27.28 16.87
C GLY A 132 -15.10 -27.27 15.71
N ALA A 133 -15.61 -27.32 14.48
CA ALA A 133 -14.81 -27.33 13.27
C ALA A 133 -14.34 -25.94 12.80
N LEU A 134 -14.57 -24.88 13.58
CA LEU A 134 -14.18 -23.51 13.27
C LEU A 134 -13.06 -23.04 14.22
N SER A 135 -11.96 -22.59 13.63
CA SER A 135 -10.87 -21.89 14.32
C SER A 135 -10.90 -20.41 13.92
N VAL A 136 -10.67 -19.54 14.90
CA VAL A 136 -10.71 -18.09 14.73
C VAL A 136 -9.45 -17.49 15.32
N LEU A 137 -8.72 -16.71 14.53
CA LEU A 137 -7.60 -15.90 14.98
C LEU A 137 -7.81 -14.43 14.61
N PRO A 138 -8.02 -13.53 15.58
CA PRO A 138 -8.01 -12.10 15.33
C PRO A 138 -6.61 -11.66 14.87
N LEU A 139 -6.53 -10.99 13.72
CA LEU A 139 -5.28 -10.44 13.17
C LEU A 139 -5.19 -8.93 13.42
N ILE A 140 -6.32 -8.24 13.26
CA ILE A 140 -6.52 -6.83 13.57
C ILE A 140 -7.80 -6.73 14.41
N ALA A 141 -7.68 -6.21 15.62
CA ALA A 141 -8.78 -6.08 16.58
C ALA A 141 -8.72 -4.75 17.32
N ALA A 142 -9.75 -4.45 18.13
CA ALA A 142 -9.79 -3.24 18.97
C ALA A 142 -8.58 -3.12 19.92
N ALA A 143 -8.03 -4.26 20.39
CA ALA A 143 -6.79 -4.28 21.19
C ALA A 143 -5.56 -3.72 20.44
N ASP A 144 -5.64 -3.65 19.12
CA ASP A 144 -4.62 -3.10 18.22
C ASP A 144 -4.91 -1.63 17.84
N GLY A 145 -5.93 -1.01 18.45
CA GLY A 145 -6.38 0.34 18.11
C GLY A 145 -7.28 0.42 16.88
N ALA A 146 -7.87 -0.71 16.47
CA ALA A 146 -8.75 -0.74 15.32
C ALA A 146 -10.19 -0.36 15.69
N ASP A 147 -10.63 0.81 15.22
CA ASP A 147 -11.95 1.37 15.56
C ASP A 147 -13.02 1.09 14.48
N ASP A 148 -12.64 1.09 13.20
CA ASP A 148 -13.57 0.95 12.07
C ASP A 148 -13.51 -0.42 11.38
N LEU A 149 -12.37 -1.11 11.45
CA LEU A 149 -12.13 -2.36 10.71
C LEU A 149 -11.41 -3.38 11.57
N SER A 150 -11.95 -4.59 11.63
CA SER A 150 -11.27 -5.75 12.22
C SER A 150 -11.04 -6.81 11.16
N LEU A 151 -9.93 -7.54 11.29
CA LEU A 151 -9.57 -8.65 10.40
C LEU A 151 -9.38 -9.92 11.23
N CYS A 152 -10.01 -11.00 10.81
CA CYS A 152 -9.90 -12.31 11.43
C CYS A 152 -9.51 -13.34 10.37
N LEU A 153 -8.56 -14.22 10.71
CA LEU A 153 -8.32 -15.45 9.99
C LEU A 153 -9.28 -16.52 10.50
N PHE A 154 -9.96 -17.16 9.57
CA PHE A 154 -10.84 -18.29 9.82
C PHE A 154 -10.23 -19.54 9.21
N THR A 155 -10.18 -20.63 9.99
CA THR A 155 -9.85 -21.95 9.46
C THR A 155 -11.01 -22.88 9.74
N VAL A 156 -11.51 -23.55 8.70
CA VAL A 156 -12.63 -24.48 8.79
C VAL A 156 -12.13 -25.88 8.47
N THR A 157 -12.39 -26.83 9.35
CA THR A 157 -12.16 -28.25 9.11
C THR A 157 -13.49 -28.97 8.85
N PRO A 158 -13.48 -30.21 8.33
CA PRO A 158 -14.70 -31.00 8.24
C PRO A 158 -15.33 -31.23 9.63
N GLY A 159 -16.62 -30.96 9.78
CA GLY A 159 -17.36 -31.18 11.02
C GLY A 159 -18.48 -30.16 11.24
N CYS A 160 -18.91 -30.01 12.50
CA CYS A 160 -19.91 -29.03 12.91
C CYS A 160 -19.26 -27.86 13.64
N SER A 161 -19.72 -26.64 13.37
CA SER A 161 -19.35 -25.45 14.13
C SER A 161 -20.60 -24.65 14.51
N PRO A 162 -20.57 -23.85 15.58
CA PRO A 162 -21.66 -22.92 15.88
C PRO A 162 -21.81 -21.87 14.78
N TRP A 163 -23.04 -21.36 14.61
CA TRP A 163 -23.28 -20.17 13.81
C TRP A 163 -22.46 -18.99 14.35
N ARG A 164 -21.74 -18.31 13.47
CA ARG A 164 -21.07 -17.04 13.79
C ARG A 164 -21.81 -15.90 13.12
N GLN A 165 -22.09 -14.85 13.90
CA GLN A 165 -22.75 -13.64 13.43
C GLN A 165 -22.02 -12.42 14.01
N GLN A 166 -21.80 -11.41 13.18
CA GLN A 166 -21.42 -10.06 13.60
C GLN A 166 -22.60 -9.13 13.31
N LYS A 167 -23.32 -8.71 14.36
CA LYS A 167 -24.47 -7.81 14.23
C LYS A 167 -23.98 -6.37 14.07
N GLY A 168 -24.57 -5.63 13.14
CA GLY A 168 -24.26 -4.21 12.94
C GLY A 168 -22.91 -3.95 12.29
N ALA A 169 -22.33 -4.94 11.61
CA ALA A 169 -21.10 -4.78 10.84
C ALA A 169 -21.29 -5.36 9.43
N ASP A 170 -20.80 -4.65 8.42
CA ASP A 170 -20.61 -5.23 7.10
C ASP A 170 -19.44 -6.21 7.14
N THR A 171 -19.60 -7.38 6.50
CA THR A 171 -18.59 -8.44 6.50
C THR A 171 -18.16 -8.76 5.08
N VAL A 172 -16.86 -8.64 4.81
CA VAL A 172 -16.25 -9.11 3.57
C VAL A 172 -15.53 -10.43 3.87
N LEU A 173 -15.88 -11.48 3.13
CA LEU A 173 -15.25 -12.79 3.25
C LEU A 173 -14.36 -13.07 2.05
N PHE A 174 -13.08 -13.28 2.31
CA PHE A 174 -12.13 -13.78 1.32
C PHE A 174 -11.93 -15.28 1.57
N VAL A 175 -12.28 -16.10 0.58
CA VAL A 175 -12.04 -17.55 0.60
C VAL A 175 -10.85 -17.81 -0.30
N ILE A 176 -9.82 -18.46 0.25
CA ILE A 176 -8.57 -18.82 -0.42
C ILE A 176 -8.54 -20.33 -0.61
#